data_AF-A0A2E3D395-F1
#
_entry.id   AF-A0A2E3D395-F1
#
_cell.length_a   1.000
_cell.length_b   1.000
_cell.length_c   1.000
_cell.angle_alpha   90.00
_cell.angle_beta   90.00
_cell.angle_gamma   90.00
#
_symmetry.space_group_name_H-M   'P 1'
#
loop_
_entity.id
_entity.type
_entity.pdbx_description
1 polymer ?
#
loop_
_entity_poly.entity_id
_entity_poly.type
_entity_poly.pdbx_seq_one_letter_code
_entity_poly.pdbx_strand_id
1 'polypeptide(L)'
;MKAFKLLEFDKRPMKIKGSKVIAATVIPLTADSLVNGHFVALPSGKKVELKSGGMLAKGSHEAKEVFSLMKARGASLSENLLELDNPVEEVFVEESVATSVTHFVFEIDSVRPELQGYWIPGVFVVADGSTYEGWFKLMDSSLEILVLGCVGELPSNLKVIAKNDGHLEINI
;
A
#
# COMPACT_ATOMS: atom_id res chain seq x y z
N MET A 1 -4.66 -0.33 -12.16
CA MET A 1 -3.24 -0.74 -11.98
C MET A 1 -3.15 -1.74 -10.84
N LYS A 2 -2.28 -2.74 -10.91
CA LYS A 2 -2.08 -3.69 -9.81
C LYS A 2 -0.86 -3.27 -8.99
N ALA A 3 -1.09 -3.05 -7.70
CA ALA A 3 -0.03 -2.68 -6.78
C ALA A 3 -0.41 -3.05 -5.34
N PHE A 4 0.61 -3.18 -4.48
CA PHE A 4 0.44 -3.42 -3.05
C PHE A 4 1.59 -2.81 -2.24
N LYS A 5 1.33 -2.53 -0.96
CA LYS A 5 2.36 -2.29 0.06
C LYS A 5 2.50 -3.51 0.95
N LEU A 6 3.70 -3.70 1.50
CA LEU A 6 3.95 -4.71 2.52
C LEU A 6 3.62 -4.14 3.90
N LEU A 7 2.82 -4.84 4.69
CA LEU A 7 2.58 -4.50 6.10
C LEU A 7 3.66 -5.16 6.98
N GLU A 8 3.91 -6.44 6.77
CA GLU A 8 4.88 -7.25 7.50
C GLU A 8 5.22 -8.52 6.72
N PHE A 9 6.33 -9.17 7.08
CA PHE A 9 6.77 -10.42 6.47
C PHE A 9 7.70 -11.22 7.39
N ASP A 10 7.77 -12.52 7.16
CA ASP A 10 8.72 -13.40 7.84
C ASP A 10 10.12 -13.27 7.22
N LYS A 11 11.15 -13.11 8.05
CA LYS A 11 12.55 -13.08 7.60
C LYS A 11 13.10 -14.47 7.27
N ARG A 12 12.35 -15.54 7.56
CA ARG A 12 12.75 -16.93 7.31
C ARG A 12 11.96 -17.51 6.14
N PRO A 13 12.61 -17.81 5.00
CA PRO A 13 11.95 -18.49 3.90
C PRO A 13 11.49 -19.89 4.29
N MET A 14 10.32 -20.27 3.79
CA MET A 14 9.77 -21.61 3.90
C MET A 14 9.75 -22.30 2.53
N LYS A 15 9.95 -23.61 2.49
CA LYS A 15 9.89 -24.38 1.25
C LYS A 15 8.49 -24.98 1.07
N ILE A 16 7.76 -24.53 0.05
CA ILE A 16 6.42 -25.01 -0.31
C ILE A 16 6.47 -25.58 -1.73
N LYS A 17 6.15 -26.86 -1.90
CA LYS A 17 6.11 -27.56 -3.20
C LYS A 17 7.36 -27.35 -4.07
N GLY A 18 8.54 -27.29 -3.43
CA GLY A 18 9.82 -27.10 -4.12
C GLY A 18 10.24 -25.64 -4.32
N SER A 19 9.34 -24.67 -4.16
CA SER A 19 9.64 -23.24 -4.20
C SER A 19 9.89 -22.70 -2.80
N LYS A 20 10.88 -21.82 -2.64
CA LYS A 20 11.04 -21.05 -1.40
C LYS A 20 10.19 -19.80 -1.46
N VAL A 21 9.45 -19.55 -0.40
CA VAL A 21 8.53 -18.41 -0.29
C VAL A 21 8.68 -17.72 1.07
N ILE A 22 8.39 -16.43 1.08
CA ILE A 22 8.24 -15.59 2.25
C ILE A 22 6.74 -15.42 2.52
N ALA A 23 6.30 -15.75 3.73
CA ALA A 23 4.95 -15.39 4.19
C ALA A 23 4.92 -13.89 4.53
N ALA A 24 3.85 -13.23 4.10
CA ALA A 24 3.71 -11.79 4.23
C ALA A 24 2.24 -11.40 4.48
N THR A 25 2.05 -10.20 5.04
CA THR A 25 0.77 -9.49 5.02
C THR A 25 0.94 -8.25 4.13
N VAL A 26 0.03 -8.06 3.18
CA VAL A 26 0.08 -6.97 2.20
C VAL A 26 -1.20 -6.13 2.23
N ILE A 27 -1.07 -4.89 1.79
CA ILE A 27 -2.13 -3.89 1.65
C ILE A 27 -2.30 -3.61 0.16
N PRO A 28 -3.24 -4.27 -0.51
CA PRO A 28 -3.46 -4.05 -1.94
C PRO A 28 -4.08 -2.67 -2.19
N LEU A 29 -3.77 -2.09 -3.35
CA LEU A 29 -4.39 -0.83 -3.78
C LEU A 29 -5.91 -0.96 -3.98
N THR A 30 -6.39 -2.13 -4.43
CA THR A 30 -7.82 -2.47 -4.54
C THR A 30 -8.03 -3.94 -4.18
N ALA A 31 -9.26 -4.35 -3.82
CA ALA A 31 -9.53 -5.74 -3.46
C ALA A 31 -9.13 -6.75 -4.56
N ASP A 32 -9.19 -6.33 -5.82
CA ASP A 32 -8.91 -7.16 -7.00
C ASP A 32 -7.48 -6.96 -7.54
N SER A 33 -6.63 -6.13 -6.91
CA SER A 33 -5.27 -5.85 -7.42
C SER A 33 -4.23 -6.92 -7.08
N LEU A 34 -4.55 -7.87 -6.20
CA LEU A 34 -3.66 -8.99 -5.86
C LEU A 34 -3.82 -10.12 -6.88
N VAL A 35 -2.97 -10.12 -7.90
CA VAL A 35 -2.88 -11.19 -8.89
C VAL A 35 -1.47 -11.75 -8.88
N ASN A 36 -1.34 -13.09 -8.91
CA ASN A 36 -0.04 -13.75 -8.97
C ASN A 36 0.76 -13.25 -10.18
N GLY A 37 2.05 -13.02 -9.99
CA GLY A 37 2.92 -12.51 -11.04
C GLY A 37 4.11 -11.73 -10.51
N HIS A 38 4.80 -11.05 -11.43
CA HIS A 38 5.99 -10.27 -11.14
C HIS A 38 5.64 -8.81 -10.86
N PHE A 39 6.27 -8.29 -9.81
CA PHE A 39 6.15 -6.92 -9.36
C PHE A 39 7.54 -6.30 -9.27
N VAL A 40 7.60 -4.99 -9.45
CA VAL A 40 8.79 -4.17 -9.26
C VAL A 40 8.58 -3.37 -7.98
N ALA A 41 9.55 -3.45 -7.07
CA ALA A 41 9.57 -2.67 -5.85
C ALA A 41 10.10 -1.26 -6.16
N LEU A 42 9.39 -0.23 -5.72
CA LEU A 42 9.76 1.16 -5.89
C LEU A 42 10.18 1.75 -4.54
N PRO A 43 11.30 2.51 -4.50
CA PRO A 43 12.09 2.98 -5.64
C PRO A 43 13.23 2.03 -6.08
N SER A 44 13.46 0.90 -5.41
CA SER A 44 14.68 0.10 -5.61
C SER A 44 14.83 -0.52 -7.01
N GLY A 45 13.72 -0.70 -7.73
CA GLY A 45 13.66 -1.39 -9.02
C GLY A 45 13.82 -2.91 -8.92
N LYS A 46 13.96 -3.47 -7.70
CA LYS A 46 14.14 -4.90 -7.50
C LYS A 46 12.83 -5.63 -7.82
N LYS A 47 12.94 -6.75 -8.52
CA LYS A 47 11.78 -7.57 -8.88
C LYS A 47 11.43 -8.51 -7.74
N VAL A 48 10.14 -8.67 -7.46
CA VAL A 48 9.61 -9.64 -6.50
C VAL A 48 8.40 -10.34 -7.13
N GLU A 49 8.26 -11.63 -6.91
CA GLU A 49 7.13 -12.40 -7.43
C GLU A 49 6.11 -12.67 -6.32
N LEU A 50 4.87 -12.34 -6.58
CA LEU A 50 3.73 -12.74 -5.78
C LEU A 50 3.27 -14.12 -6.23
N LYS A 51 3.46 -15.12 -5.37
CA LYS A 51 3.08 -16.52 -5.60
C LYS A 51 1.62 -16.79 -5.27
N SER A 52 1.08 -16.12 -4.25
CA SER A 52 -0.34 -16.21 -3.89
C SER A 52 -0.80 -14.97 -3.13
N GLY A 53 -1.99 -14.47 -3.48
CA GLY A 53 -2.79 -13.57 -2.64
C GLY A 53 -3.79 -14.40 -1.83
N GLY A 54 -3.56 -14.48 -0.52
CA GLY A 54 -4.41 -15.21 0.41
C GLY A 54 -5.71 -14.50 0.75
N MET A 55 -6.39 -15.01 1.79
CA MET A 55 -7.61 -14.41 2.32
C MET A 55 -7.35 -13.09 3.04
N LEU A 56 -8.43 -12.34 3.29
CA LEU A 56 -8.40 -11.15 4.13
C LEU A 56 -7.83 -11.50 5.52
N ALA A 57 -6.83 -10.75 5.93
CA ALA A 57 -6.26 -10.80 7.27
C ALA A 57 -7.26 -10.21 8.26
N LYS A 58 -7.38 -10.84 9.43
CA LYS A 58 -8.19 -10.32 10.53
C LYS A 58 -7.28 -9.57 11.49
N GLY A 59 -7.53 -8.27 11.67
CA GLY A 59 -6.89 -7.51 12.74
C GLY A 59 -7.36 -8.00 14.11
N SER A 60 -6.67 -7.53 15.17
CA SER A 60 -7.17 -7.67 16.53
C SER A 60 -8.51 -6.95 16.69
N HIS A 61 -9.15 -7.06 17.86
CA HIS A 61 -10.42 -6.38 18.09
C HIS A 61 -10.28 -4.86 17.91
N GLU A 62 -9.17 -4.31 18.39
CA GLU A 62 -8.81 -2.89 18.35
C GLU A 62 -8.44 -2.42 16.94
N ALA A 63 -7.86 -3.29 16.10
CA ALA A 63 -7.43 -2.95 14.74
C ALA A 63 -8.40 -3.44 13.64
N LYS A 64 -9.59 -3.92 14.01
CA LYS A 64 -10.53 -4.55 13.07
C LYS A 64 -10.99 -3.59 11.97
N GLU A 65 -11.29 -2.35 12.34
CA GLU A 65 -11.76 -1.33 11.41
C GLU A 65 -10.68 -0.96 10.40
N VAL A 66 -9.46 -0.66 10.87
CA VAL A 66 -8.35 -0.30 9.98
C VAL A 66 -7.93 -1.46 9.07
N PHE A 67 -7.92 -2.71 9.56
CA PHE A 67 -7.66 -3.88 8.70
C PHE A 67 -8.73 -4.06 7.61
N SER A 68 -9.99 -3.73 7.92
CA SER A 68 -11.08 -3.74 6.94
C SER A 68 -10.90 -2.65 5.87
N LEU A 69 -10.45 -1.45 6.26
CA LEU A 69 -10.17 -0.33 5.36
C LEU A 69 -8.98 -0.61 4.44
N MET A 70 -7.89 -1.13 5.01
CA MET A 70 -6.68 -1.52 4.31
C MET A 70 -6.90 -2.69 3.35
N LYS A 71 -7.94 -3.50 3.58
CA LYS A 71 -8.13 -4.80 2.92
C LYS A 71 -6.87 -5.67 3.01
N ALA A 72 -6.24 -5.65 4.19
CA ALA A 72 -5.02 -6.41 4.46
C ALA A 72 -5.24 -7.89 4.11
N ARG A 73 -4.28 -8.52 3.45
CA ARG A 73 -4.36 -9.91 3.00
C ARG A 73 -3.05 -10.64 3.29
N GLY A 74 -3.16 -11.92 3.62
CA GLY A 74 -1.99 -12.79 3.60
C GLY A 74 -1.45 -12.93 2.18
N ALA A 75 -0.15 -13.12 2.03
CA ALA A 75 0.51 -13.32 0.75
C ALA A 75 1.71 -14.27 0.89
N SER A 76 2.08 -14.90 -0.22
CA SER A 76 3.35 -15.60 -0.35
C SER A 76 4.17 -14.93 -1.46
N LEU A 77 5.36 -14.45 -1.11
CA LEU A 77 6.30 -13.78 -2.02
C LEU A 77 7.51 -14.67 -2.26
N SER A 78 8.27 -14.45 -3.33
CA SER A 78 9.54 -15.13 -3.58
C SER A 78 10.64 -14.71 -2.59
N GLU A 79 11.68 -15.54 -2.42
CA GLU A 79 12.75 -15.30 -1.43
C GLU A 79 13.62 -14.06 -1.74
N ASN A 80 13.64 -13.60 -2.99
CA ASN A 80 14.32 -12.37 -3.39
C ASN A 80 13.76 -11.11 -2.70
N LEU A 81 12.59 -11.20 -2.03
CA LEU A 81 12.13 -10.15 -1.12
C LEU A 81 13.19 -9.81 -0.05
N LEU A 82 14.00 -10.80 0.38
CA LEU A 82 15.03 -10.62 1.41
C LEU A 82 16.26 -9.85 0.91
N GLU A 83 16.38 -9.62 -0.39
CA GLU A 83 17.49 -8.84 -0.96
C GLU A 83 17.23 -7.33 -0.87
N LEU A 84 16.02 -6.92 -0.50
CA LEU A 84 15.64 -5.52 -0.29
C LEU A 84 16.04 -5.05 1.10
N ASP A 85 16.62 -3.85 1.20
CA ASP A 85 17.12 -3.31 2.47
C ASP A 85 15.97 -2.94 3.42
N ASN A 86 14.88 -2.40 2.88
CA ASN A 86 13.70 -2.04 3.66
C ASN A 86 12.38 -2.31 2.90
N PRO A 87 11.95 -3.58 2.81
CA PRO A 87 10.82 -3.97 1.95
C PRO A 87 9.46 -3.34 2.33
N VAL A 88 9.29 -2.93 3.59
CA VAL A 88 8.02 -2.32 4.09
C VAL A 88 7.83 -0.87 3.64
N GLU A 89 8.93 -0.16 3.40
CA GLU A 89 8.86 1.22 2.89
C GLU A 89 8.59 1.26 1.39
N GLU A 90 8.82 0.16 0.69
CA GLU A 90 8.62 0.09 -0.75
C GLU A 90 7.15 -0.06 -1.15
N VAL A 91 6.90 0.23 -2.42
CA VAL A 91 5.63 -0.01 -3.10
C VAL A 91 5.87 -0.99 -4.24
N PHE A 92 5.08 -2.05 -4.30
CA PHE A 92 5.24 -3.10 -5.31
C PHE A 92 4.18 -2.90 -6.41
N VAL A 93 4.63 -2.67 -7.63
CA VAL A 93 3.77 -2.40 -8.81
C VAL A 93 3.96 -3.50 -9.84
N GLU A 94 2.89 -3.89 -10.54
CA GLU A 94 2.96 -4.89 -11.59
C GLU A 94 3.96 -4.47 -12.68
N GLU A 95 4.88 -5.37 -13.05
CA GLU A 95 6.01 -5.07 -13.93
C GLU A 95 5.59 -4.53 -15.31
N SER A 96 4.42 -4.93 -15.80
CA SER A 96 3.88 -4.46 -17.09
C SER A 96 3.40 -3.01 -17.07
N VAL A 97 3.31 -2.39 -15.89
CA VAL A 97 2.88 -1.01 -15.71
C VAL A 97 4.09 -0.19 -15.28
N ALA A 98 4.73 0.48 -16.25
CA ALA A 98 5.78 1.45 -15.95
C ALA A 98 5.15 2.64 -15.20
N THR A 99 5.37 2.70 -13.88
CA THR A 99 4.86 3.76 -13.03
C THR A 99 5.97 4.32 -12.14
N SER A 100 5.83 5.57 -11.74
CA SER A 100 6.54 6.19 -10.62
C SER A 100 5.75 6.01 -9.33
N VAL A 101 6.43 6.17 -8.20
CA VAL A 101 5.81 6.50 -6.91
C VAL A 101 6.37 7.84 -6.45
N THR A 102 5.49 8.72 -5.97
CA THR A 102 5.88 10.01 -5.38
C THR A 102 5.39 10.08 -3.95
N HIS A 103 6.25 10.52 -3.06
CA HIS A 103 5.96 10.67 -1.63
C HIS A 103 5.73 12.15 -1.32
N PHE A 104 4.61 12.43 -0.68
CA PHE A 104 4.22 13.75 -0.19
C PHE A 104 3.94 13.69 1.30
N VAL A 105 4.20 14.80 1.99
CA VAL A 105 3.90 14.97 3.41
C VAL A 105 3.21 16.30 3.58
N PHE A 106 2.04 16.28 4.21
CA PHE A 106 1.24 17.46 4.51
C PHE A 106 1.07 17.60 6.01
N GLU A 107 1.02 18.83 6.51
CA GLU A 107 0.59 19.11 7.88
C GLU A 107 -0.93 19.08 7.92
N ILE A 108 -1.49 18.39 8.93
CA ILE A 108 -2.93 18.31 9.14
C ILE A 108 -3.23 18.36 10.63
N ASP A 109 -4.43 18.83 10.97
CA ASP A 109 -5.00 18.62 12.30
C ASP A 109 -5.55 17.18 12.37
N SER A 110 -5.04 16.33 13.27
CA SER A 110 -5.41 14.91 13.32
C SER A 110 -6.92 14.73 13.46
N VAL A 111 -7.51 13.98 12.52
CA VAL A 111 -8.97 13.84 12.40
C VAL A 111 -9.46 12.50 12.94
N ARG A 112 -8.60 11.46 13.05
CA ARG A 112 -8.97 10.07 13.40
C ARG A 112 -7.84 9.27 14.07
N PRO A 113 -7.73 9.27 15.41
CA PRO A 113 -6.70 8.54 16.16
C PRO A 113 -6.65 7.03 15.86
N GLU A 114 -7.80 6.42 15.58
CA GLU A 114 -7.94 4.98 15.34
C GLU A 114 -7.27 4.48 14.04
N LEU A 115 -6.95 5.40 13.12
CA LEU A 115 -6.29 5.11 11.85
C LEU A 115 -4.81 5.44 11.86
N GLN A 116 -4.30 6.02 12.95
CA GLN A 116 -2.93 6.49 13.03
C GLN A 116 -1.93 5.36 12.85
N GLY A 117 -0.88 5.63 12.06
CA GLY A 117 0.22 4.70 11.84
C GLY A 117 -0.01 3.64 10.76
N TYR A 118 -1.21 3.55 10.18
CA TYR A 118 -1.53 2.56 9.15
C TYR A 118 -1.59 3.15 7.75
N TRP A 119 -1.03 2.43 6.76
CA TRP A 119 -1.16 2.77 5.35
C TRP A 119 -2.52 2.32 4.81
N ILE A 120 -3.35 3.27 4.37
CA ILE A 120 -4.70 3.02 3.87
C ILE A 120 -4.72 3.30 2.35
N PRO A 121 -5.27 2.39 1.52
CA PRO A 121 -5.41 2.63 0.10
C PRO A 121 -6.43 3.74 -0.15
N GLY A 122 -6.06 4.70 -1.00
CA GLY A 122 -6.81 5.92 -1.25
C GLY A 122 -6.92 6.30 -2.72
N VAL A 123 -7.89 7.18 -2.96
CA VAL A 123 -8.04 7.99 -4.17
C VAL A 123 -7.77 9.44 -3.79
N PHE A 124 -6.97 10.11 -4.61
CA PHE A 124 -6.54 11.49 -4.43
C PHE A 124 -7.13 12.32 -5.55
N VAL A 125 -8.08 13.19 -5.21
CA VAL A 125 -8.78 14.06 -6.16
C VAL A 125 -8.23 15.46 -6.01
N VAL A 126 -7.70 16.02 -7.10
CA VAL A 126 -7.11 17.36 -7.13
C VAL A 126 -8.10 18.38 -7.72
N ALA A 127 -7.81 19.67 -7.53
CA ALA A 127 -8.67 20.79 -7.92
C ALA A 127 -9.18 20.75 -9.36
N ASP A 128 -8.33 20.32 -10.29
CA ASP A 128 -8.63 20.27 -11.72
C ASP A 128 -9.48 19.05 -12.12
N GLY A 129 -9.87 18.22 -11.14
CA GLY A 129 -10.64 17.00 -11.32
C GLY A 129 -9.80 15.75 -11.60
N SER A 130 -8.48 15.89 -11.75
CA SER A 130 -7.60 14.73 -11.93
C SER A 130 -7.65 13.84 -10.70
N THR A 131 -7.48 12.54 -10.94
CA THR A 131 -7.61 11.52 -9.90
C THR A 131 -6.40 10.62 -9.93
N TYR A 132 -5.77 10.46 -8.77
CA TYR A 132 -4.63 9.57 -8.58
C TYR A 132 -4.94 8.50 -7.54
N GLU A 133 -4.16 7.42 -7.55
CA GLU A 133 -4.32 6.30 -6.64
C GLU A 133 -3.03 6.03 -5.88
N GLY A 134 -3.16 5.50 -4.67
CA GLY A 134 -2.02 5.09 -3.87
C GLY A 134 -2.41 4.81 -2.43
N TRP A 135 -1.55 5.19 -1.49
CA TRP A 135 -1.78 4.99 -0.06
C TRP A 135 -1.54 6.28 0.71
N PHE A 136 -2.24 6.44 1.82
CA PHE A 136 -1.99 7.50 2.77
C PHE A 136 -1.83 6.94 4.18
N LYS A 137 -1.12 7.66 5.03
CA LYS A 137 -0.90 7.30 6.43
C LYS A 137 -1.08 8.53 7.30
N LEU A 138 -2.01 8.43 8.23
CA LEU A 138 -2.28 9.47 9.22
C LEU A 138 -1.28 9.36 10.37
N MET A 139 -0.69 10.49 10.73
CA MET A 139 0.18 10.66 11.89
C MET A 139 -0.41 11.76 12.79
N ASP A 140 0.22 12.03 13.94
CA ASP A 140 -0.32 12.95 14.95
C ASP A 140 -0.56 14.38 14.44
N SER A 141 0.28 14.86 13.52
CA SER A 141 0.17 16.20 12.95
C SER A 141 0.54 16.24 11.46
N SER A 142 0.57 15.06 10.82
CA SER A 142 0.92 14.97 9.41
C SER A 142 0.18 13.85 8.69
N LEU A 143 0.08 14.02 7.38
CA LEU A 143 -0.47 13.06 6.45
C LEU A 143 0.61 12.73 5.44
N GLU A 144 1.07 11.48 5.45
CA GLU A 144 1.96 10.98 4.41
C GLU A 144 1.13 10.39 3.28
N ILE A 145 1.52 10.65 2.04
CA ILE A 145 0.85 10.16 0.84
C ILE A 145 1.88 9.56 -0.11
N LEU A 146 1.63 8.34 -0.57
CA LEU A 146 2.35 7.69 -1.65
C LEU A 146 1.42 7.61 -2.86
N VAL A 147 1.73 8.33 -3.93
CA VAL A 147 0.92 8.37 -5.15
C VAL A 147 1.63 7.68 -6.30
N LEU A 148 0.89 6.86 -7.04
CA LEU A 148 1.39 6.19 -8.23
C LEU A 148 1.13 7.00 -9.50
N GLY A 149 2.13 7.06 -10.38
CA GLY A 149 2.02 7.67 -11.72
C GLY A 149 1.92 9.20 -11.73
N CYS A 150 2.02 9.83 -10.56
CA CYS A 150 2.16 11.28 -10.46
C CYS A 150 3.63 11.68 -10.69
N VAL A 151 3.83 12.79 -11.40
CA VAL A 151 5.14 13.42 -11.59
C VAL A 151 4.95 14.90 -11.30
N GLY A 152 5.61 15.40 -10.26
CA GLY A 152 5.49 16.78 -9.80
C GLY A 152 4.80 16.90 -8.45
N GLU A 153 4.19 18.05 -8.19
CA GLU A 153 3.55 18.39 -6.92
C GLU A 153 2.04 18.16 -6.98
N LEU A 154 1.46 17.64 -5.90
CA LEU A 154 0.02 17.68 -5.71
C LEU A 154 -0.38 19.07 -5.18
N PRO A 155 -1.50 19.64 -5.64
CA PRO A 155 -1.98 20.92 -5.14
C PRO A 155 -2.41 20.82 -3.68
N SER A 156 -2.39 21.96 -2.97
CA SER A 156 -2.74 22.03 -1.55
C SER A 156 -4.18 21.64 -1.28
N ASN A 157 -5.13 21.98 -2.16
CA ASN A 157 -6.55 21.63 -2.06
C ASN A 157 -6.83 20.19 -2.53
N LEU A 158 -6.12 19.24 -1.93
CA LEU A 158 -6.26 17.83 -2.22
C LEU A 158 -7.38 17.22 -1.37
N LYS A 159 -8.29 16.52 -2.05
CA LYS A 159 -9.28 15.67 -1.39
C LYS A 159 -8.80 14.23 -1.38
N VAL A 160 -8.62 13.68 -0.18
CA VAL A 160 -8.26 12.27 0.03
C VAL A 160 -9.50 11.47 0.38
N ILE A 161 -9.74 10.39 -0.37
CA ILE A 161 -10.90 9.51 -0.20
C ILE A 161 -10.40 8.08 0.01
N ALA A 162 -10.74 7.46 1.13
CA ALA A 162 -10.42 6.05 1.34
C ALA A 162 -11.22 5.17 0.36
N LYS A 163 -10.54 4.27 -0.35
CA LYS A 163 -11.17 3.46 -1.41
C LYS A 163 -12.31 2.55 -0.95
N ASN A 164 -12.36 2.22 0.33
CA ASN A 164 -13.27 1.22 0.87
C ASN A 164 -14.26 1.80 1.89
N ASP A 165 -14.23 3.10 2.11
CA ASP A 165 -15.09 3.80 3.06
C ASP A 165 -15.30 5.22 2.55
N GLY A 166 -16.18 5.40 1.56
CA GLY A 166 -16.46 6.72 0.97
C GLY A 166 -16.92 7.80 1.97
N HIS A 167 -16.95 7.49 3.27
CA HIS A 167 -17.17 8.39 4.39
C HIS A 167 -15.87 8.97 5.00
N LEU A 168 -14.67 8.43 4.70
CA LEU A 168 -13.41 9.03 5.11
C LEU A 168 -12.90 9.97 4.02
N GLU A 169 -13.14 11.25 4.25
CA GLU A 169 -12.71 12.37 3.43
C GLU A 169 -11.81 13.30 4.24
N ILE A 170 -10.61 13.58 3.73
CA ILE A 170 -9.70 14.56 4.30
C ILE A 170 -9.49 15.64 3.25
N ASN A 171 -9.76 16.89 3.62
CA ASN A 171 -9.46 18.06 2.80
C ASN A 171 -8.17 18.66 3.35
N ILE A 172 -7.16 18.72 2.49
CA ILE A 172 -5.88 19.39 2.73
C ILE A 172 -5.98 20.82 2.20
#